data_AF-G9WZD0-F1
#
_entry.id   AF-G9WZD0-F1
#
_cell.length_a   1.000
_cell.length_b   1.000
_cell.length_c   1.000
_cell.angle_alpha   90.00
_cell.angle_beta   90.00
_cell.angle_gamma   90.00
#
_symmetry.space_group_name_H-M   'P 1'
#
loop_
_entity.id
_entity.type
_entity.pdbx_description
1 polymer ?
#
loop_
_entity_poly.entity_id
_entity_poly.type
_entity_poly.pdbx_seq_one_letter_code
_entity_poly.pdbx_strand_id
1 'polypeptide(L)'
;VKKESNRIKTRKRLRIILELNEALKDVIYKQKEDFSDDEVKKAQEKLNEVYDSFSKKHGYVNNLSNTRALKEDSNFPLVSSIEILDEEENFKAKGDIFSKRTITKAKTIDHVDTSLEALVLSMSEKGYVDFEYMGSLTGKDRPTLIEELRGEIYLNIREEQNFYRPLSFNIEDGYLPFACANGSNSYKYDYVTKDEYLSGNIRDKIAIVDSYLSKLRHTERELPYLGYAEDGKEKELISYEVNRLEYQKAELTKVLPKELEASEISVRLGATWIPIKDIEKFIFETLKTPGWARWDIKVKFSNLTSEWNIEGKSKDRGNDLAEMTYGTSRVSAYKLIEDALNLKETKVFDQIENPDGSKSSVLNKKETLLAGQKQELLKEEFKNWIFNDQERRNRLVKLYNERFNSIRNREYDGRNLSFEGMNTKIELRPHQKNAIARSLYGGNTLLAHVVGSGKTFEMVASAMESKRLGMCSKSLFVVPNHLTGQIGREFMQLYPSANIMVADKKDFDPKNRKRFIGRIAT
;
A
#
# COMPACT_ATOMS: atom_id res chain seq x y z
N VAL A 1 19.52 39.08 -40.34
CA VAL A 1 20.88 38.49 -40.43
C VAL A 1 21.29 37.65 -39.21
N LYS A 2 21.45 38.20 -37.98
CA LYS A 2 21.81 37.39 -36.78
C LYS A 2 20.80 36.28 -36.42
N LYS A 3 19.48 36.52 -36.55
CA LYS A 3 18.43 35.50 -36.35
C LYS A 3 18.48 34.37 -37.40
N GLU A 4 18.73 34.71 -38.66
CA GLU A 4 18.91 33.76 -39.78
C GLU A 4 20.13 32.84 -39.55
N SER A 5 21.28 33.46 -39.19
CA SER A 5 22.54 32.76 -38.92
C SER A 5 22.41 31.80 -37.73
N ASN A 6 21.73 32.22 -36.66
CA ASN A 6 21.42 31.34 -35.52
C ASN A 6 20.49 30.19 -35.93
N ARG A 7 19.44 30.44 -36.73
CA ARG A 7 18.55 29.37 -37.24
C ARG A 7 19.30 28.33 -38.07
N ILE A 8 20.24 28.75 -38.92
CA ILE A 8 21.05 27.85 -39.76
C ILE A 8 22.02 27.03 -38.89
N LYS A 9 22.65 27.65 -37.88
CA LYS A 9 23.48 26.94 -36.89
C LYS A 9 22.67 25.91 -36.09
N THR A 10 21.46 26.26 -35.65
CA THR A 10 20.56 25.35 -34.94
C THR A 10 20.13 24.18 -35.83
N ARG A 11 19.79 24.41 -37.10
CA ARG A 11 19.44 23.33 -38.05
C ARG A 11 20.59 22.36 -38.31
N LYS A 12 21.82 22.87 -38.50
CA LYS A 12 23.01 22.02 -38.66
C LYS A 12 23.31 21.21 -37.40
N ARG A 13 23.11 21.79 -36.21
CA ARG A 13 23.25 21.11 -34.92
C ARG A 13 22.21 20.00 -34.74
N LEU A 14 20.94 20.27 -35.06
CA LEU A 14 19.86 19.28 -35.02
C LEU A 14 20.13 18.07 -35.91
N ARG A 15 20.68 18.28 -37.12
CA ARG A 15 21.02 17.18 -38.03
C ARG A 15 22.05 16.21 -37.44
N ILE A 16 23.11 16.73 -36.81
CA ILE A 16 24.15 15.87 -36.20
C ILE A 16 23.59 15.14 -34.97
N ILE A 17 22.62 15.73 -34.27
CA ILE A 17 21.95 15.05 -33.14
C ILE A 17 21.00 13.97 -33.61
N LEU A 18 20.34 14.14 -34.75
CA LEU A 18 19.57 13.07 -35.39
C LEU A 18 20.49 11.91 -35.74
N GLU A 19 21.66 12.17 -36.32
CA GLU A 19 22.69 11.14 -36.59
C GLU A 19 23.16 10.44 -35.30
N LEU A 20 23.39 11.21 -34.21
CA LEU A 20 23.76 10.65 -32.91
C LEU A 20 22.65 9.76 -32.33
N ASN A 21 21.40 10.20 -32.45
CA ASN A 21 20.23 9.47 -31.97
C ASN A 21 19.99 8.18 -32.77
N GLU A 22 20.17 8.22 -34.10
CA GLU A 22 20.08 7.03 -34.95
C GLU A 22 21.18 6.01 -34.60
N ALA A 23 22.43 6.46 -34.45
CA ALA A 23 23.53 5.59 -34.03
C ALA A 23 23.29 4.99 -32.64
N LEU A 24 22.76 5.78 -31.70
CA LEU A 24 22.42 5.31 -30.36
C LEU A 24 21.31 4.26 -30.38
N LYS A 25 20.25 4.50 -31.17
CA LYS A 25 19.15 3.55 -31.33
C LYS A 25 19.60 2.24 -31.98
N ASP A 26 20.53 2.30 -32.94
CA ASP A 26 21.12 1.10 -33.56
C ASP A 26 21.89 0.26 -32.53
N VAL A 27 22.69 0.89 -31.66
CA VAL A 27 23.37 0.19 -30.56
C VAL A 27 22.35 -0.47 -29.61
N ILE A 28 21.33 0.27 -29.19
CA ILE A 28 20.27 -0.23 -28.30
C ILE A 28 19.53 -1.42 -28.93
N TYR A 29 19.16 -1.30 -30.21
CA TYR A 29 18.48 -2.35 -30.96
C TYR A 29 19.31 -3.63 -31.04
N LYS A 30 20.58 -3.53 -31.46
CA LYS A 30 21.48 -4.68 -31.58
C LYS A 30 21.75 -5.36 -30.24
N GLN A 31 21.90 -4.58 -29.15
CA GLN A 31 22.04 -5.14 -27.81
C GLN A 31 20.76 -5.84 -27.34
N LYS A 32 19.60 -5.23 -27.58
CA LYS A 32 18.29 -5.77 -27.18
C LYS A 32 17.95 -7.08 -27.90
N GLU A 33 18.21 -7.14 -29.20
CA GLU A 33 17.95 -8.32 -30.04
C GLU A 33 19.08 -9.37 -29.97
N ASP A 34 20.05 -9.18 -29.06
CA ASP A 34 21.16 -10.09 -28.78
C ASP A 34 22.05 -10.43 -29.98
N PHE A 35 22.37 -9.42 -30.79
CA PHE A 35 23.32 -9.55 -31.90
C PHE A 35 24.73 -9.91 -31.38
N SER A 36 25.60 -10.39 -32.27
CA SER A 36 26.97 -10.78 -31.90
C SER A 36 27.78 -9.64 -31.29
N ASP A 37 28.76 -9.96 -30.44
CA ASP A 37 29.61 -8.95 -29.80
C ASP A 37 30.38 -8.10 -30.82
N ASP A 38 30.77 -8.67 -31.96
CA ASP A 38 31.42 -7.93 -33.05
C ASP A 38 30.49 -6.89 -33.70
N GLU A 39 29.21 -7.24 -33.91
CA GLU A 39 28.23 -6.32 -34.47
C GLU A 39 27.86 -5.19 -33.50
N VAL A 40 27.73 -5.52 -32.21
CA VAL A 40 27.52 -4.52 -31.16
C VAL A 40 28.73 -3.60 -31.06
N LYS A 41 29.95 -4.14 -31.11
CA LYS A 41 31.18 -3.33 -31.06
C LYS A 41 31.28 -2.38 -32.25
N LYS A 42 30.98 -2.84 -33.47
CA LYS A 42 30.93 -1.97 -34.67
C LYS A 42 29.92 -0.83 -34.52
N ALA A 43 28.74 -1.12 -33.97
CA ALA A 43 27.73 -0.08 -33.71
C ALA A 43 28.21 0.91 -32.64
N GLN A 44 28.90 0.44 -31.60
CA GLN A 44 29.49 1.28 -30.56
C GLN A 44 30.62 2.16 -31.08
N GLU A 45 31.49 1.62 -31.95
CA GLU A 45 32.52 2.39 -32.65
C GLU A 45 31.87 3.51 -33.48
N LYS A 46 30.79 3.19 -34.21
CA LYS A 46 30.05 4.20 -34.97
C LYS A 46 29.44 5.27 -34.07
N LEU A 47 28.84 4.88 -32.94
CA LEU A 47 28.30 5.81 -31.95
C LEU A 47 29.40 6.72 -31.39
N ASN A 48 30.58 6.18 -31.09
CA ASN A 48 31.73 6.97 -30.63
C ASN A 48 32.16 8.00 -31.67
N GLU A 49 32.32 7.61 -32.94
CA GLU A 49 32.70 8.54 -34.02
C GLU A 49 31.72 9.73 -34.14
N VAL A 50 30.42 9.43 -34.14
CA VAL A 50 29.38 10.45 -34.28
C VAL A 50 29.35 11.37 -33.05
N TYR A 51 29.47 10.80 -31.86
CA TYR A 51 29.53 11.56 -30.61
C TYR A 51 30.78 12.46 -30.54
N ASP A 52 31.96 11.94 -30.89
CA ASP A 52 33.22 12.69 -30.84
C ASP A 52 33.23 13.83 -31.87
N SER A 53 32.66 13.60 -33.05
CA SER A 53 32.42 14.64 -34.06
C SER A 53 31.46 15.72 -33.55
N PHE A 54 30.38 15.33 -32.88
CA PHE A 54 29.43 16.26 -32.26
C PHE A 54 30.09 17.08 -31.15
N SER A 55 30.75 16.42 -30.19
CA SER A 55 31.32 17.05 -29.00
C SER A 55 32.42 18.06 -29.36
N LYS A 56 33.28 17.72 -30.33
CA LYS A 56 34.31 18.62 -30.85
C LYS A 56 33.74 19.90 -31.46
N LYS A 57 32.55 19.84 -32.07
CA LYS A 57 31.94 20.96 -32.79
C LYS A 57 30.95 21.76 -31.95
N HIS A 58 30.28 21.11 -31.00
CA HIS A 58 29.12 21.66 -30.29
C HIS A 58 29.21 21.56 -28.77
N GLY A 59 30.29 21.02 -28.22
CA GLY A 59 30.44 20.67 -26.80
C GLY A 59 29.65 19.41 -26.42
N TYR A 60 29.70 19.01 -25.15
CA TYR A 60 28.98 17.85 -24.62
C TYR A 60 27.46 18.04 -24.73
N VAL A 61 26.72 16.93 -24.85
CA VAL A 61 25.27 16.91 -25.05
C VAL A 61 24.54 17.67 -23.96
N ASN A 62 24.95 17.52 -22.70
CA ASN A 62 24.29 18.13 -21.55
C ASN A 62 24.71 19.57 -21.24
N ASN A 63 25.61 20.17 -22.02
CA ASN A 63 26.00 21.56 -21.82
C ASN A 63 24.80 22.51 -21.99
N LEU A 64 24.77 23.61 -21.23
CA LEU A 64 23.65 24.57 -21.18
C LEU A 64 23.13 25.02 -22.56
N SER A 65 24.02 25.23 -23.54
CA SER A 65 23.64 25.62 -24.91
C SER A 65 22.90 24.51 -25.67
N ASN A 66 23.32 23.25 -25.49
CA ASN A 66 22.72 22.09 -26.15
C ASN A 66 21.39 21.73 -25.48
N THR A 67 21.37 21.65 -24.15
CA THR A 67 20.14 21.40 -23.38
C THR A 67 19.05 22.41 -23.70
N ARG A 68 19.36 23.71 -23.81
CA ARG A 68 18.38 24.73 -24.22
C ARG A 68 17.87 24.57 -25.65
N ALA A 69 18.73 24.12 -26.57
CA ALA A 69 18.37 23.98 -27.98
C ALA A 69 17.57 22.70 -28.27
N LEU A 70 17.69 21.69 -27.41
CA LEU A 70 17.17 20.34 -27.63
C LEU A 70 16.10 19.92 -26.64
N LYS A 71 15.77 20.79 -25.67
CA LYS A 71 14.74 20.51 -24.67
C LYS A 71 13.38 20.12 -25.26
N GLU A 72 13.10 20.56 -26.49
CA GLU A 72 11.85 20.26 -27.22
C GLU A 72 11.90 18.95 -28.02
N ASP A 73 13.06 18.30 -28.13
CA ASP A 73 13.18 17.01 -28.81
C ASP A 73 12.73 15.87 -27.88
N SER A 74 11.77 15.06 -28.35
CA SER A 74 11.24 13.94 -27.59
C SER A 74 12.29 12.86 -27.27
N ASN A 75 13.36 12.77 -28.05
CA ASN A 75 14.45 11.83 -27.83
C ASN A 75 15.59 12.43 -27.01
N PHE A 76 15.55 13.73 -26.67
CA PHE A 76 16.59 14.36 -25.86
C PHE A 76 16.86 13.63 -24.54
N PRO A 77 15.87 13.11 -23.78
CA PRO A 77 16.14 12.34 -22.58
C PRO A 77 17.06 11.12 -22.81
N LEU A 78 16.91 10.44 -23.95
CA LEU A 78 17.75 9.30 -24.32
C LEU A 78 19.17 9.73 -24.68
N VAL A 79 19.31 10.75 -25.54
CA VAL A 79 20.63 11.25 -25.93
C VAL A 79 21.36 11.88 -24.74
N SER A 80 20.62 12.48 -23.80
CA SER A 80 21.13 13.05 -22.55
C SER A 80 21.63 11.98 -21.57
N SER A 81 21.08 10.76 -21.60
CA SER A 81 21.45 9.68 -20.66
C SER A 81 22.79 9.01 -20.99
N ILE A 82 23.35 9.24 -22.18
CA ILE A 82 24.63 8.62 -22.60
C ILE A 82 25.87 9.28 -22.00
N GLU A 83 25.73 10.41 -21.29
CA GLU A 83 26.82 11.06 -20.55
C GLU A 83 26.62 10.83 -19.05
N ILE A 84 27.71 10.59 -18.33
CA ILE A 84 27.73 10.58 -16.86
C ILE A 84 28.03 12.01 -16.42
N LEU A 85 27.21 12.56 -15.51
CA LEU A 85 27.46 13.88 -14.91
C LEU A 85 27.93 13.74 -13.46
N ASP A 86 28.58 14.79 -12.97
CA ASP A 86 28.86 14.96 -11.54
C ASP A 86 27.68 15.60 -10.78
N GLU A 87 27.90 15.92 -9.50
CA GLU A 87 26.89 16.53 -8.62
C GLU A 87 26.47 17.95 -9.06
N GLU A 88 27.30 18.62 -9.87
CA GLU A 88 27.05 19.97 -10.40
C GLU A 88 26.44 19.95 -11.82
N GLU A 89 26.00 18.77 -12.30
CA GLU A 89 25.50 18.54 -13.66
C GLU A 89 26.54 18.80 -14.77
N ASN A 90 27.84 18.75 -14.46
CA ASN A 90 28.90 18.87 -15.46
C ASN A 90 29.28 17.51 -16.04
N PHE A 91 29.78 17.50 -17.28
CA PHE A 91 30.26 16.29 -17.93
C PHE A 91 31.40 15.67 -17.12
N LYS A 92 31.21 14.42 -16.71
CA LYS A 92 32.22 13.62 -16.02
C LYS A 92 32.86 12.59 -16.94
N ALA A 93 32.06 11.82 -17.68
CA ALA A 93 32.54 10.78 -18.58
C ALA A 93 31.48 10.36 -19.62
N LYS A 94 31.92 9.64 -20.65
CA LYS A 94 31.01 8.86 -21.53
C LYS A 94 30.35 7.74 -20.72
N GLY A 95 29.09 7.43 -21.02
CA GLY A 95 28.36 6.33 -20.42
C GLY A 95 28.83 4.95 -20.90
N ASP A 96 28.45 3.92 -20.16
CA ASP A 96 28.86 2.54 -20.45
C ASP A 96 28.41 2.05 -21.84
N ILE A 97 27.31 2.59 -22.39
CA ILE A 97 26.77 2.18 -23.70
C ILE A 97 27.77 2.33 -24.85
N PHE A 98 28.78 3.21 -24.72
CA PHE A 98 29.83 3.43 -25.71
C PHE A 98 30.87 2.31 -25.79
N SER A 99 30.94 1.43 -24.78
CA SER A 99 32.03 0.44 -24.67
C SER A 99 31.60 -0.93 -24.14
N LYS A 100 30.41 -1.03 -23.52
CA LYS A 100 29.91 -2.25 -22.90
C LYS A 100 28.51 -2.57 -23.41
N ARG A 101 28.20 -3.86 -23.50
CA ARG A 101 26.81 -4.32 -23.63
C ARG A 101 26.08 -3.97 -22.33
N THR A 102 25.15 -3.02 -22.41
CA THR A 102 24.35 -2.49 -21.29
C THR A 102 22.95 -3.07 -21.26
N ILE A 103 22.46 -3.62 -22.37
CA ILE A 103 21.16 -4.31 -22.46
C ILE A 103 21.42 -5.75 -22.89
N THR A 104 20.71 -6.69 -22.26
CA THR A 104 20.72 -8.12 -22.64
C THR A 104 19.30 -8.58 -22.81
N LYS A 105 19.07 -9.44 -23.82
CA LYS A 105 17.78 -10.10 -24.02
C LYS A 105 17.45 -10.95 -22.79
N ALA A 106 16.20 -10.90 -22.32
CA ALA A 106 15.76 -11.83 -21.28
C ALA A 106 15.88 -13.25 -21.81
N LYS A 107 16.55 -14.10 -21.04
CA LYS A 107 16.54 -15.55 -21.28
C LYS A 107 15.21 -16.07 -20.74
N THR A 108 14.45 -16.74 -21.60
CA THR A 108 13.31 -17.53 -21.13
C THR A 108 13.87 -18.72 -20.37
N ILE A 109 13.37 -18.94 -19.16
CA ILE A 109 13.65 -20.16 -18.42
C ILE A 109 12.55 -21.13 -18.82
N ASP A 110 12.95 -22.22 -19.47
CA ASP A 110 12.02 -23.19 -20.04
C ASP A 110 11.87 -24.44 -19.14
N HIS A 111 12.73 -24.60 -18.12
CA HIS A 111 12.69 -25.71 -17.16
C HIS A 111 13.32 -25.33 -15.81
N VAL A 112 12.76 -25.84 -14.70
CA VAL A 112 13.36 -25.82 -13.34
C VAL A 112 13.12 -27.14 -12.63
N ASP A 113 14.01 -27.51 -11.72
CA ASP A 113 13.96 -28.82 -11.06
C ASP A 113 13.03 -28.84 -9.84
N THR A 114 12.87 -27.69 -9.17
CA THR A 114 12.12 -27.59 -7.92
C THR A 114 10.84 -26.77 -8.05
N SER A 115 9.80 -27.15 -7.29
CA SER A 115 8.55 -26.39 -7.23
C SER A 115 8.76 -24.99 -6.63
N LEU A 116 9.75 -24.82 -5.75
CA LEU A 116 10.07 -23.53 -5.16
C LEU A 116 10.67 -22.56 -6.18
N GLU A 117 11.58 -23.01 -7.05
CA GLU A 117 12.07 -22.20 -8.16
C GLU A 117 10.94 -21.83 -9.12
N ALA A 118 10.05 -22.78 -9.42
CA ALA A 118 8.88 -22.52 -10.25
C ALA A 118 7.96 -21.46 -9.62
N LEU A 119 7.72 -21.52 -8.30
CA LEU A 119 6.94 -20.51 -7.57
C LEU A 119 7.59 -19.12 -7.68
N VAL A 120 8.90 -19.03 -7.50
CA VAL A 120 9.65 -17.77 -7.62
C VAL A 120 9.50 -17.19 -9.03
N LEU A 121 9.64 -18.01 -10.07
CA LEU A 121 9.45 -17.57 -11.46
C LEU A 121 8.00 -17.17 -11.72
N SER A 122 7.03 -17.91 -11.18
CA SER A 122 5.61 -17.59 -11.30
C SER A 122 5.30 -16.20 -10.71
N MET A 123 5.81 -15.90 -9.51
CA MET A 123 5.67 -14.57 -8.90
C MET A 123 6.40 -13.48 -9.70
N SER A 124 7.58 -13.78 -10.27
CA SER A 124 8.37 -12.81 -11.04
C SER A 124 7.84 -12.56 -12.46
N GLU A 125 7.15 -13.52 -13.08
CA GLU A 125 6.70 -13.45 -14.48
C GLU A 125 5.18 -13.25 -14.62
N LYS A 126 4.40 -13.71 -13.64
CA LYS A 126 2.93 -13.61 -13.63
C LYS A 126 2.41 -12.68 -12.53
N GLY A 127 3.18 -12.49 -11.47
CA GLY A 127 2.78 -11.65 -10.33
C GLY A 127 1.81 -12.33 -9.35
N TYR A 128 1.47 -13.60 -9.57
CA TYR A 128 0.63 -14.44 -8.72
C TYR A 128 1.07 -15.91 -8.83
N VAL A 129 0.53 -16.79 -7.98
CA VAL A 129 0.80 -18.23 -8.03
C VAL A 129 0.06 -18.87 -9.21
N ASP A 130 0.75 -18.96 -10.35
CA ASP A 130 0.24 -19.59 -11.57
C ASP A 130 0.72 -21.04 -11.69
N PHE A 131 -0.16 -21.99 -11.36
CA PHE A 131 0.16 -23.42 -11.42
C PHE A 131 0.28 -23.97 -12.85
N GLU A 132 -0.38 -23.36 -13.84
CA GLU A 132 -0.22 -23.80 -15.24
C GLU A 132 1.17 -23.46 -15.73
N TYR A 133 1.63 -22.24 -15.45
CA TYR A 133 3.00 -21.82 -15.74
C TYR A 133 4.02 -22.67 -14.98
N MET A 134 3.82 -22.90 -13.67
CA MET A 134 4.73 -23.74 -12.88
C MET A 134 4.77 -25.19 -13.35
N GLY A 135 3.62 -25.74 -13.76
CA GLY A 135 3.53 -27.08 -14.34
C GLY A 135 4.27 -27.16 -15.67
N SER A 136 4.19 -26.12 -16.51
CA SER A 136 4.94 -26.06 -17.77
C SER A 136 6.47 -26.04 -17.58
N LEU A 137 6.96 -25.49 -16.46
CA LEU A 137 8.38 -25.42 -16.12
C LEU A 137 8.93 -26.68 -15.43
N THR A 138 8.09 -27.44 -14.75
CA THR A 138 8.54 -28.57 -13.90
C THR A 138 8.07 -29.93 -14.40
N GLY A 139 7.05 -29.95 -15.27
CA GLY A 139 6.32 -31.15 -15.66
C GLY A 139 5.40 -31.73 -14.57
N LYS A 140 5.26 -31.06 -13.43
CA LYS A 140 4.44 -31.53 -12.29
C LYS A 140 2.99 -31.08 -12.41
N ASP A 141 2.08 -31.94 -11.95
CA ASP A 141 0.67 -31.60 -11.84
C ASP A 141 0.39 -30.71 -10.61
N ARG A 142 -0.74 -30.00 -10.65
CA ARG A 142 -1.13 -29.03 -9.61
C ARG A 142 -1.20 -29.64 -8.19
N PRO A 143 -1.84 -30.79 -7.95
CA PRO A 143 -1.82 -31.45 -6.63
C PRO A 143 -0.41 -31.69 -6.08
N THR A 144 0.52 -32.18 -6.92
CA THR A 144 1.92 -32.38 -6.52
C THR A 144 2.60 -31.06 -6.16
N LEU A 145 2.40 -30.01 -6.97
CA LEU A 145 2.93 -28.67 -6.69
C LEU A 145 2.39 -28.11 -5.36
N ILE A 146 1.10 -28.26 -5.09
CA ILE A 146 0.46 -27.82 -3.84
C ILE A 146 1.08 -28.51 -2.64
N GLU A 147 1.32 -29.82 -2.73
CA GLU A 147 1.90 -30.58 -1.61
C GLU A 147 3.36 -30.24 -1.37
N GLU A 148 4.18 -30.14 -2.42
CA GLU A 148 5.60 -29.77 -2.30
C GLU A 148 5.81 -28.33 -1.81
N LEU A 149 4.86 -27.42 -2.11
CA LEU A 149 4.92 -26.01 -1.69
C LEU A 149 4.20 -25.72 -0.37
N ARG A 150 3.79 -26.76 0.36
CA ARG A 150 3.16 -26.59 1.67
C ARG A 150 4.08 -25.81 2.61
N GLY A 151 3.55 -24.69 3.12
CA GLY A 151 4.29 -23.77 3.99
C GLY A 151 4.94 -22.59 3.27
N GLU A 152 5.03 -22.64 1.93
CA GLU A 152 5.45 -21.53 1.06
C GLU A 152 4.26 -20.87 0.36
N ILE A 153 3.17 -21.62 0.15
CA ILE A 153 1.88 -21.11 -0.31
C ILE A 153 0.74 -21.53 0.62
N TYR A 154 -0.33 -20.72 0.63
CA TYR A 154 -1.53 -20.93 1.43
C TYR A 154 -2.76 -20.61 0.60
N LEU A 155 -3.87 -21.29 0.89
CA LEU A 155 -5.15 -21.04 0.26
C LEU A 155 -5.81 -19.81 0.89
N ASN A 156 -6.08 -18.80 0.08
CA ASN A 156 -6.65 -17.54 0.50
C ASN A 156 -8.18 -17.64 0.60
N ILE A 157 -8.68 -17.89 1.80
CA ILE A 157 -10.11 -17.95 2.10
C ILE A 157 -10.55 -16.58 2.61
N ARG A 158 -11.39 -15.90 1.83
CA ARG A 158 -11.71 -14.46 2.03
C ARG A 158 -13.05 -14.19 2.73
N GLU A 159 -13.95 -15.16 2.72
CA GLU A 159 -15.32 -15.01 3.22
C GLU A 159 -15.62 -16.10 4.24
N GLU A 160 -16.42 -15.79 5.25
CA GLU A 160 -16.91 -16.79 6.21
C GLU A 160 -17.91 -17.76 5.56
N GLN A 161 -18.04 -18.94 6.16
CA GLN A 161 -19.03 -19.92 5.71
C GLN A 161 -20.46 -19.45 5.92
N ASN A 162 -21.31 -19.79 4.95
CA ASN A 162 -22.75 -19.55 5.07
C ASN A 162 -23.42 -20.64 5.91
N PHE A 163 -23.82 -20.31 7.13
CA PHE A 163 -24.49 -21.24 8.03
C PHE A 163 -25.96 -21.50 7.68
N TYR A 164 -26.60 -20.67 6.84
CA TYR A 164 -28.00 -20.83 6.44
C TYR A 164 -28.24 -21.99 5.46
N ARG A 165 -27.19 -22.53 4.84
CA ARG A 165 -27.29 -23.67 3.92
C ARG A 165 -26.55 -24.89 4.48
N PRO A 166 -27.04 -26.12 4.25
CA PRO A 166 -26.26 -27.33 4.51
C PRO A 166 -24.95 -27.31 3.71
N LEU A 167 -23.92 -27.97 4.25
CA LEU A 167 -22.67 -28.14 3.52
C LEU A 167 -22.90 -29.05 2.31
N SER A 168 -22.44 -28.65 1.13
CA SER A 168 -22.46 -29.48 -0.06
C SER A 168 -21.09 -30.10 -0.30
N PHE A 169 -21.08 -31.39 -0.66
CA PHE A 169 -19.88 -32.10 -1.10
C PHE A 169 -19.60 -31.97 -2.60
N ASN A 170 -20.50 -31.31 -3.34
CA ASN A 170 -20.21 -30.94 -4.73
C ASN A 170 -19.14 -29.84 -4.74
N ILE A 171 -18.02 -30.14 -5.41
CA ILE A 171 -16.87 -29.26 -5.54
C ILE A 171 -17.26 -27.93 -6.21
N GLU A 172 -18.24 -27.94 -7.12
CA GLU A 172 -18.71 -26.73 -7.81
C GLU A 172 -19.39 -25.73 -6.87
N ASP A 173 -19.95 -26.20 -5.75
CA ASP A 173 -20.65 -25.33 -4.79
C ASP A 173 -19.68 -24.55 -3.90
N GLY A 174 -18.40 -24.92 -3.88
CA GLY A 174 -17.35 -24.15 -3.20
C GLY A 174 -17.41 -24.23 -1.68
N TYR A 175 -17.97 -25.28 -1.07
CA TYR A 175 -18.00 -25.44 0.39
C TYR A 175 -16.76 -26.16 0.97
N LEU A 176 -15.95 -26.79 0.12
CA LEU A 176 -14.74 -27.54 0.46
C LEU A 176 -13.50 -26.87 -0.15
N PRO A 177 -12.91 -25.83 0.48
CA PRO A 177 -11.91 -24.97 -0.15
C PRO A 177 -10.76 -25.71 -0.82
N PHE A 178 -10.17 -26.71 -0.17
CA PHE A 178 -8.98 -27.38 -0.69
C PHE A 178 -9.32 -28.37 -1.81
N ALA A 179 -10.42 -29.11 -1.69
CA ALA A 179 -10.92 -29.97 -2.76
C ALA A 179 -11.29 -29.14 -3.99
N CYS A 180 -11.96 -27.99 -3.80
CA CYS A 180 -12.25 -27.02 -4.85
C CYS A 180 -10.98 -26.50 -5.52
N ALA A 181 -9.97 -26.15 -4.73
CA ALA A 181 -8.74 -25.57 -5.25
C ALA A 181 -7.85 -26.59 -5.98
N ASN A 182 -8.08 -27.90 -5.83
CA ASN A 182 -7.33 -28.94 -6.55
C ASN A 182 -7.81 -29.15 -7.99
N GLY A 183 -9.13 -29.02 -8.24
CA GLY A 183 -9.76 -29.47 -9.49
C GLY A 183 -9.70 -28.46 -10.66
N SER A 184 -9.54 -27.17 -10.38
CA SER A 184 -9.27 -26.09 -11.35
C SER A 184 -9.22 -24.76 -10.60
N ASN A 185 -8.78 -23.68 -11.24
CA ASN A 185 -8.76 -22.33 -10.67
C ASN A 185 -10.19 -21.84 -10.40
N SER A 186 -10.79 -22.25 -9.27
CA SER A 186 -12.02 -21.65 -8.80
C SER A 186 -11.73 -20.17 -8.52
N TYR A 187 -12.43 -19.26 -9.21
CA TYR A 187 -12.35 -17.81 -8.92
C TYR A 187 -12.57 -17.48 -7.44
N LYS A 188 -13.13 -18.42 -6.66
CA LYS A 188 -13.39 -18.31 -5.23
C LYS A 188 -12.15 -18.54 -4.36
N TYR A 189 -11.22 -19.39 -4.77
CA TYR A 189 -10.09 -19.82 -3.94
C TYR A 189 -8.77 -19.79 -4.71
N ASP A 190 -7.93 -18.81 -4.39
CA ASP A 190 -6.59 -18.63 -4.92
C ASP A 190 -5.52 -19.04 -3.91
N TYR A 191 -4.40 -19.58 -4.39
CA TYR A 191 -3.20 -19.74 -3.56
C TYR A 191 -2.39 -18.44 -3.61
N VAL A 192 -1.93 -18.01 -2.45
CA VAL A 192 -1.05 -16.85 -2.29
C VAL A 192 0.21 -17.27 -1.55
N THR A 193 1.27 -16.49 -1.69
CA THR A 193 2.54 -16.77 -1.01
C THR A 193 2.41 -16.63 0.51
N LYS A 194 3.33 -17.26 1.24
CA LYS A 194 3.44 -17.19 2.71
C LYS A 194 3.43 -15.77 3.26
N ASP A 195 4.22 -14.87 2.68
CA ASP A 195 4.31 -13.47 3.14
C ASP A 195 2.98 -12.72 2.98
N GLU A 196 2.21 -13.04 1.94
CA GLU A 196 0.88 -12.49 1.72
C GLU A 196 -0.16 -13.07 2.69
N TYR A 197 -0.18 -14.40 2.83
CA TYR A 197 -1.16 -15.05 3.69
C TYR A 197 -0.95 -14.73 5.17
N LEU A 198 0.30 -14.68 5.62
CA LEU A 198 0.66 -14.44 7.03
C LEU A 198 0.79 -12.94 7.37
N SER A 199 0.22 -12.05 6.55
CA SER A 199 0.12 -10.61 6.80
C SER A 199 -1.34 -10.11 6.73
N GLY A 200 -1.57 -8.82 6.98
CA GLY A 200 -2.92 -8.25 7.07
C GLY A 200 -3.60 -8.55 8.40
N ASN A 201 -4.94 -8.58 8.42
CA ASN A 201 -5.70 -8.88 9.63
C ASN A 201 -5.68 -10.40 9.93
N ILE A 202 -4.80 -10.80 10.85
CA ILE A 202 -4.58 -12.21 11.21
C ILE A 202 -5.77 -12.77 11.98
N ARG A 203 -6.41 -11.97 12.84
CA ARG A 203 -7.58 -12.42 13.63
C ARG A 203 -8.78 -12.68 12.73
N ASP A 204 -9.04 -11.82 11.75
CA ASP A 204 -10.13 -12.03 10.78
C ASP A 204 -9.89 -13.31 9.96
N LYS A 205 -8.64 -13.54 9.50
CA LYS A 205 -8.28 -14.77 8.78
C LYS A 205 -8.50 -16.02 9.64
N ILE A 206 -8.13 -15.98 10.93
CA ILE A 206 -8.41 -17.09 11.86
C ILE A 206 -9.91 -17.29 12.03
N ALA A 207 -10.70 -16.22 12.20
CA ALA A 207 -12.15 -16.29 12.34
C ALA A 207 -12.82 -16.92 11.11
N ILE A 208 -12.37 -16.55 9.91
CA ILE A 208 -12.81 -17.17 8.66
C ILE A 208 -12.50 -18.67 8.68
N VAL A 209 -11.26 -19.08 8.96
CA VAL A 209 -10.89 -20.51 9.02
C VAL A 209 -11.72 -21.26 10.08
N ASP A 210 -11.96 -20.65 11.24
CA ASP A 210 -12.78 -21.20 12.31
C ASP A 210 -14.24 -21.41 11.88
N SER A 211 -14.79 -20.53 11.04
CA SER A 211 -16.13 -20.70 10.47
C SER A 211 -16.24 -21.99 9.63
N TYR A 212 -15.22 -22.28 8.82
CA TYR A 212 -15.14 -23.51 8.01
C TYR A 212 -14.97 -24.75 8.88
N LEU A 213 -14.04 -24.72 9.83
CA LEU A 213 -13.82 -25.82 10.77
C LEU A 213 -15.09 -26.15 11.57
N SER A 214 -15.80 -25.13 12.02
CA SER A 214 -17.06 -25.29 12.77
C SER A 214 -18.14 -25.95 11.91
N LYS A 215 -18.30 -25.51 10.65
CA LYS A 215 -19.27 -26.09 9.71
C LYS A 215 -18.93 -27.55 9.39
N LEU A 216 -17.68 -27.85 9.07
CA LEU A 216 -17.21 -29.21 8.76
C LEU A 216 -17.41 -30.17 9.94
N ARG A 217 -17.04 -29.76 11.15
CA ARG A 217 -17.25 -30.57 12.37
C ARG A 217 -18.72 -30.80 12.68
N HIS A 218 -19.57 -29.80 12.43
CA HIS A 218 -21.00 -29.98 12.58
C HIS A 218 -21.54 -30.99 11.54
N THR A 219 -21.16 -30.84 10.28
CA THR A 219 -21.56 -31.77 9.21
C THR A 219 -21.05 -33.19 9.46
N GLU A 220 -19.83 -33.37 9.99
CA GLU A 220 -19.30 -34.69 10.35
C GLU A 220 -20.17 -35.41 11.39
N ARG A 221 -20.68 -34.68 12.40
CA ARG A 221 -21.57 -35.24 13.43
C ARG A 221 -22.93 -35.63 12.86
N GLU A 222 -23.43 -34.84 11.91
CA GLU A 222 -24.72 -35.06 11.26
C GLU A 222 -24.65 -36.08 10.11
N LEU A 223 -23.45 -36.43 9.64
CA LEU A 223 -23.22 -37.29 8.46
C LEU A 223 -24.06 -38.58 8.45
N PRO A 224 -24.22 -39.32 9.57
CA PRO A 224 -25.08 -40.52 9.60
C PRO A 224 -26.56 -40.27 9.28
N TYR A 225 -27.02 -39.03 9.39
CA TYR A 225 -28.42 -38.62 9.17
C TYR A 225 -28.65 -37.90 7.83
N LEU A 226 -27.59 -37.66 7.05
CA LEU A 226 -27.65 -36.89 5.80
C LEU A 226 -27.92 -37.75 4.54
N GLY A 227 -27.99 -39.08 4.69
CA GLY A 227 -28.34 -39.99 3.59
C GLY A 227 -27.24 -40.20 2.55
N TYR A 228 -25.97 -39.90 2.90
CA TYR A 228 -24.81 -40.25 2.08
C TYR A 228 -24.49 -41.75 2.17
N ALA A 229 -23.72 -42.25 1.20
CA ALA A 229 -23.30 -43.64 1.19
C ALA A 229 -22.39 -43.96 2.39
N GLU A 230 -22.49 -45.16 2.96
CA GLU A 230 -21.60 -45.61 4.05
C GLU A 230 -20.20 -46.00 3.55
N ASP A 231 -19.82 -45.62 2.31
CA ASP A 231 -18.51 -45.93 1.72
C ASP A 231 -17.37 -45.07 2.29
N GLY A 232 -17.70 -44.06 3.10
CA GLY A 232 -16.75 -43.27 3.89
C GLY A 232 -16.13 -42.08 3.15
N LYS A 233 -16.45 -41.86 1.86
CA LYS A 233 -15.81 -40.82 1.05
C LYS A 233 -16.01 -39.41 1.58
N GLU A 234 -17.23 -39.07 2.01
CA GLU A 234 -17.53 -37.76 2.59
C GLU A 234 -16.76 -37.52 3.89
N LYS A 235 -16.58 -38.58 4.69
CA LYS A 235 -15.80 -38.51 5.93
C LYS A 235 -14.32 -38.31 5.65
N GLU A 236 -13.77 -38.98 4.65
CA GLU A 236 -12.40 -38.77 4.19
C GLU A 236 -12.17 -37.35 3.66
N LEU A 237 -13.13 -36.83 2.88
CA LEU A 237 -13.09 -35.44 2.38
C LEU A 237 -13.15 -34.41 3.53
N ILE A 238 -14.03 -34.60 4.51
CA ILE A 238 -14.06 -33.74 5.71
C ILE A 238 -12.71 -33.78 6.43
N SER A 239 -12.16 -34.98 6.66
CA SER A 239 -10.88 -35.16 7.34
C SER A 239 -9.74 -34.45 6.59
N TYR A 240 -9.71 -34.57 5.26
CA TYR A 240 -8.77 -33.88 4.39
C TYR A 240 -8.85 -32.35 4.53
N GLU A 241 -10.06 -31.78 4.46
CA GLU A 241 -10.29 -30.34 4.62
C GLU A 241 -9.91 -29.85 6.01
N VAL A 242 -10.35 -30.54 7.06
CA VAL A 242 -10.08 -30.19 8.46
C VAL A 242 -8.59 -30.18 8.73
N ASN A 243 -7.84 -31.18 8.26
CA ASN A 243 -6.38 -31.25 8.45
C ASN A 243 -5.68 -30.02 7.86
N ARG A 244 -6.03 -29.65 6.61
CA ARG A 244 -5.42 -28.51 5.93
C ARG A 244 -5.83 -27.18 6.55
N LEU A 245 -7.10 -27.01 6.93
CA LEU A 245 -7.58 -25.82 7.62
C LEU A 245 -6.91 -25.63 8.99
N GLU A 246 -6.79 -26.71 9.78
CA GLU A 246 -6.09 -26.67 11.07
C GLU A 246 -4.61 -26.32 10.90
N TYR A 247 -3.95 -26.84 9.86
CA TYR A 247 -2.59 -26.44 9.54
C TYR A 247 -2.48 -24.94 9.23
N GLN A 248 -3.36 -24.39 8.38
CA GLN A 248 -3.35 -22.93 8.10
C GLN A 248 -3.62 -22.10 9.35
N LYS A 249 -4.58 -22.52 10.18
CA LYS A 249 -4.88 -21.86 11.46
C LYS A 249 -3.68 -21.87 12.39
N ALA A 250 -2.95 -22.98 12.48
CA ALA A 250 -1.74 -23.07 13.30
C ALA A 250 -0.67 -22.08 12.83
N GLU A 251 -0.46 -21.94 11.52
CA GLU A 251 0.49 -20.97 10.96
C GLU A 251 0.06 -19.51 11.19
N LEU A 252 -1.24 -19.19 11.07
CA LEU A 252 -1.77 -17.87 11.43
C LEU A 252 -1.59 -17.57 12.92
N THR A 253 -1.79 -18.58 13.79
CA THR A 253 -1.66 -18.42 15.24
C THR A 253 -0.22 -18.11 15.65
N LYS A 254 0.77 -18.71 14.99
CA LYS A 254 2.20 -18.43 15.23
C LYS A 254 2.60 -16.98 14.95
N VAL A 255 1.88 -16.31 14.06
CA VAL A 255 2.18 -14.94 13.62
C VAL A 255 1.23 -13.90 14.20
N LEU A 256 0.36 -14.32 15.13
CA LEU A 256 -0.54 -13.42 15.83
C LEU A 256 0.29 -12.37 16.59
N PRO A 257 -0.04 -11.08 16.48
CA PRO A 257 0.63 -10.05 17.27
C PRO A 257 0.55 -10.38 18.77
N LYS A 258 1.66 -10.15 19.47
CA LYS A 258 1.69 -10.28 20.94
C LYS A 258 0.61 -9.38 21.53
N GLU A 259 -0.23 -9.93 22.40
CA GLU A 259 -1.27 -9.14 23.04
C GLU A 259 -0.66 -8.00 23.87
N LEU A 260 -1.25 -6.82 23.71
CA LEU A 260 -0.89 -5.62 24.46
C LEU A 260 -1.50 -5.70 25.84
N GLU A 261 -0.71 -5.34 26.84
CA GLU A 261 -1.16 -5.21 28.21
C GLU A 261 -1.84 -3.87 28.47
N ALA A 262 -2.58 -3.76 29.57
CA ALA A 262 -3.26 -2.52 29.95
C ALA A 262 -2.31 -1.31 30.04
N SER A 263 -1.05 -1.53 30.46
CA SER A 263 -0.02 -0.48 30.54
C SER A 263 0.47 0.02 29.18
N GLU A 264 0.28 -0.76 28.11
CA GLU A 264 0.67 -0.42 26.75
C GLU A 264 -0.46 0.27 25.96
N ILE A 265 -1.67 0.30 26.52
CA ILE A 265 -2.86 0.86 25.88
C ILE A 265 -3.15 2.25 26.46
N SER A 266 -2.92 3.29 25.66
CA SER A 266 -3.32 4.66 26.03
C SER A 266 -4.76 4.92 25.66
N VAL A 267 -5.61 5.19 26.65
CA VAL A 267 -7.04 5.45 26.47
C VAL A 267 -7.38 6.90 26.77
N ARG A 268 -8.10 7.57 25.86
CA ARG A 268 -8.63 8.92 26.07
C ARG A 268 -10.14 8.90 26.19
N LEU A 269 -10.69 9.86 26.93
CA LEU A 269 -12.13 10.14 26.93
C LEU A 269 -12.55 10.56 25.52
N GLY A 270 -13.59 9.91 24.98
CA GLY A 270 -14.00 10.05 23.58
C GLY A 270 -13.47 8.97 22.62
N ALA A 271 -12.73 7.98 23.13
CA ALA A 271 -12.42 6.78 22.34
C ALA A 271 -13.71 5.98 22.05
N THR A 272 -14.07 5.88 20.77
CA THR A 272 -15.34 5.30 20.30
C THR A 272 -15.43 3.79 20.43
N TRP A 273 -14.32 3.11 20.67
CA TRP A 273 -14.31 1.66 20.89
C TRP A 273 -14.75 1.25 22.29
N ILE A 274 -14.79 2.19 23.23
CA ILE A 274 -15.21 1.93 24.61
C ILE A 274 -16.73 1.77 24.63
N PRO A 275 -17.26 0.68 25.22
CA PRO A 275 -18.69 0.48 25.31
C PRO A 275 -19.40 1.62 26.05
N ILE A 276 -20.58 2.01 25.57
CA ILE A 276 -21.41 3.08 26.17
C ILE A 276 -21.63 2.84 27.67
N LYS A 277 -21.86 1.58 28.07
CA LYS A 277 -22.08 1.20 29.48
C LYS A 277 -20.87 1.52 30.37
N ASP A 278 -19.65 1.44 29.86
CA ASP A 278 -18.44 1.80 30.60
C ASP A 278 -18.35 3.32 30.79
N ILE A 279 -18.74 4.10 29.78
CA ILE A 279 -18.82 5.57 29.89
C ILE A 279 -19.89 5.97 30.91
N GLU A 280 -21.08 5.34 30.88
CA GLU A 280 -22.12 5.56 31.90
C GLU A 280 -21.61 5.23 33.31
N LYS A 281 -20.95 4.08 33.47
CA LYS A 281 -20.37 3.66 34.75
C LYS A 281 -19.33 4.65 35.25
N PHE A 282 -18.45 5.15 34.37
CA PHE A 282 -17.47 6.19 34.70
C PHE A 282 -18.15 7.45 35.23
N ILE A 283 -19.16 7.95 34.52
CA ILE A 283 -19.90 9.16 34.92
C ILE A 283 -20.53 8.97 36.29
N PHE A 284 -21.25 7.86 36.51
CA PHE A 284 -21.99 7.62 37.74
C PHE A 284 -21.09 7.35 38.95
N GLU A 285 -19.95 6.69 38.76
CA GLU A 285 -18.97 6.45 39.83
C GLU A 285 -18.21 7.72 40.20
N THR A 286 -17.76 8.48 39.20
CA THR A 286 -16.97 9.71 39.41
C THR A 286 -17.80 10.82 40.07
N LEU A 287 -19.03 11.00 39.61
CA LEU A 287 -19.93 12.03 40.14
C LEU A 287 -20.78 11.53 41.31
N LYS A 288 -20.69 10.25 41.69
CA LYS A 288 -21.55 9.59 42.69
C LYS A 288 -23.04 9.87 42.46
N THR A 289 -23.46 9.84 41.19
CA THR A 289 -24.84 10.13 40.78
C THR A 289 -25.84 9.27 41.54
N PRO A 290 -26.88 9.86 42.16
CA PRO A 290 -27.84 9.11 42.96
C PRO A 290 -28.70 8.21 42.08
N GLY A 291 -29.16 7.08 42.64
CA GLY A 291 -29.87 6.04 41.89
C GLY A 291 -31.09 6.56 41.12
N TRP A 292 -31.85 7.50 41.69
CA TRP A 292 -33.02 8.10 41.05
C TRP A 292 -32.66 8.92 39.79
N ALA A 293 -31.50 9.59 39.76
CA ALA A 293 -31.05 10.37 38.61
C ALA A 293 -30.47 9.49 37.49
N ARG A 294 -29.88 8.33 37.84
CA ARG A 294 -29.33 7.37 36.86
C ARG A 294 -30.38 6.83 35.89
N TRP A 295 -31.65 6.80 36.30
CA TRP A 295 -32.74 6.38 35.43
C TRP A 295 -32.98 7.35 34.28
N ASP A 296 -32.82 8.65 34.53
CA ASP A 296 -33.10 9.72 33.55
C ASP A 296 -31.87 10.18 32.75
N ILE A 297 -30.65 9.87 33.22
CA ILE A 297 -29.40 10.22 32.53
C ILE A 297 -29.00 9.05 31.62
N LYS A 298 -28.87 9.31 30.32
CA LYS A 298 -28.50 8.31 29.30
C LYS A 298 -27.35 8.81 28.45
N VAL A 299 -26.35 7.95 28.26
CA VAL A 299 -25.27 8.21 27.30
C VAL A 299 -25.62 7.53 25.98
N LYS A 300 -25.54 8.28 24.89
CA LYS A 300 -25.82 7.79 23.53
C LYS A 300 -24.66 8.14 22.62
N PHE A 301 -24.34 7.24 21.69
CA PHE A 301 -23.41 7.49 20.60
C PHE A 301 -24.13 7.28 19.27
N SER A 302 -24.05 8.28 18.38
CA SER A 302 -24.60 8.22 17.04
C SER A 302 -23.53 7.73 16.07
N ASN A 303 -23.66 6.51 15.56
CA ASN A 303 -22.73 5.97 14.55
C ASN A 303 -22.77 6.77 13.22
N LEU A 304 -23.88 7.44 12.90
CA LEU A 304 -24.03 8.22 11.68
C LEU A 304 -23.30 9.56 11.75
N THR A 305 -23.37 10.25 12.88
CA THR A 305 -22.74 11.57 13.07
C THR A 305 -21.41 11.49 13.80
N SER A 306 -21.06 10.32 14.35
CA SER A 306 -19.91 10.11 15.24
C SER A 306 -19.91 11.03 16.45
N GLU A 307 -21.09 11.37 16.98
CA GLU A 307 -21.25 12.26 18.13
C GLU A 307 -21.80 11.54 19.36
N TRP A 308 -21.31 11.94 20.52
CA TRP A 308 -21.80 11.56 21.83
C TRP A 308 -22.83 12.56 22.33
N ASN A 309 -23.89 12.06 22.96
CA ASN A 309 -24.88 12.88 23.66
C ASN A 309 -25.14 12.28 25.04
N ILE A 310 -25.20 13.15 26.05
CA ILE A 310 -25.66 12.81 27.38
C ILE A 310 -27.02 13.48 27.59
N GLU A 311 -28.08 12.68 27.65
CA GLU A 311 -29.43 13.14 27.94
C GLU A 311 -29.63 13.32 29.45
N GLY A 312 -30.58 14.17 29.84
CA GLY A 312 -30.92 14.34 31.26
C GLY A 312 -29.85 15.01 32.12
N LYS A 313 -28.88 15.74 31.55
CA LYS A 313 -27.74 16.36 32.30
C LYS A 313 -28.12 17.21 33.52
N SER A 314 -29.34 17.76 33.54
CA SER A 314 -29.87 18.61 34.61
C SER A 314 -30.61 17.83 35.70
N LYS A 315 -30.72 16.51 35.58
CA LYS A 315 -31.45 15.66 36.52
C LYS A 315 -30.70 15.49 37.84
N ASP A 316 -29.38 15.53 37.81
CA ASP A 316 -28.53 15.48 39.02
C ASP A 316 -28.16 16.89 39.53
N ARG A 317 -29.13 17.81 39.51
CA ARG A 317 -28.93 19.20 39.97
C ARG A 317 -28.79 19.24 41.49
N GLY A 318 -27.86 20.06 41.98
CA GLY A 318 -27.52 20.17 43.40
C GLY A 318 -26.50 19.13 43.88
N ASN A 319 -25.87 18.39 42.96
CA ASN A 319 -24.73 17.54 43.29
C ASN A 319 -23.44 18.35 43.24
N ASP A 320 -22.83 18.58 44.41
CA ASP A 320 -21.58 19.35 44.55
C ASP A 320 -20.43 18.76 43.71
N LEU A 321 -20.37 17.44 43.51
CA LEU A 321 -19.36 16.83 42.65
C LEU A 321 -19.54 17.26 41.20
N ALA A 322 -20.78 17.30 40.72
CA ALA A 322 -21.11 17.67 39.34
C ALA A 322 -21.09 19.18 39.10
N GLU A 323 -21.31 20.01 40.13
CA GLU A 323 -21.43 21.48 39.99
C GLU A 323 -20.19 22.25 40.48
N MET A 324 -19.35 21.67 41.36
CA MET A 324 -18.20 22.37 41.95
C MET A 324 -16.88 21.61 41.82
N THR A 325 -16.86 20.30 42.12
CA THR A 325 -15.61 19.52 42.12
C THR A 325 -15.14 19.23 40.70
N TYR A 326 -16.00 18.65 39.87
CA TYR A 326 -15.72 18.30 38.48
C TYR A 326 -16.44 19.20 37.48
N GLY A 327 -17.34 20.06 37.95
CA GLY A 327 -17.99 21.09 37.15
C GLY A 327 -17.65 22.49 37.62
N THR A 328 -18.42 23.44 37.12
CA THR A 328 -18.40 24.84 37.54
C THR A 328 -19.82 25.29 37.83
N SER A 329 -19.98 26.41 38.53
CA SER A 329 -21.31 27.02 38.76
C SER A 329 -22.08 27.33 37.45
N ARG A 330 -21.38 27.41 36.31
CA ARG A 330 -21.93 27.74 34.99
C ARG A 330 -22.13 26.52 34.09
N VAL A 331 -21.34 25.46 34.27
CA VAL A 331 -21.36 24.27 33.43
C VAL A 331 -21.18 23.02 34.28
N SER A 332 -22.15 22.11 34.23
CA SER A 332 -22.09 20.84 34.96
C SER A 332 -21.05 19.89 34.38
N ALA A 333 -20.50 19.02 35.23
CA ALA A 333 -19.55 17.98 34.83
C ALA A 333 -20.10 17.10 33.70
N TYR A 334 -21.41 16.81 33.68
CA TYR A 334 -22.05 16.08 32.58
C TYR A 334 -21.86 16.76 31.21
N LYS A 335 -21.95 18.10 31.16
CA LYS A 335 -21.71 18.82 29.91
C LYS A 335 -20.23 18.81 29.53
N LEU A 336 -19.33 18.95 30.51
CA LEU A 336 -17.88 18.86 30.27
C LEU A 336 -17.48 17.49 29.74
N ILE A 337 -18.05 16.41 30.30
CA ILE A 337 -17.83 15.02 29.84
C ILE A 337 -18.38 14.84 28.42
N GLU A 338 -19.59 15.32 28.11
CA GLU A 338 -20.12 15.26 26.74
C GLU A 338 -19.21 15.97 25.74
N ASP A 339 -18.74 17.18 26.06
CA ASP A 339 -17.84 17.92 25.19
C ASP A 339 -16.50 17.17 25.02
N ALA A 340 -15.96 16.59 26.11
CA ALA A 340 -14.73 15.82 26.07
C ALA A 340 -14.87 14.51 25.26
N LEU A 341 -16.01 13.82 25.37
CA LEU A 341 -16.34 12.65 24.55
C LEU A 341 -16.35 12.99 23.05
N ASN A 342 -16.72 14.22 22.71
CA ASN A 342 -16.72 14.74 21.35
C ASN A 342 -15.41 15.44 20.96
N LEU A 343 -14.35 15.35 21.78
CA LEU A 343 -13.07 16.03 21.58
C LEU A 343 -13.20 17.56 21.40
N LYS A 344 -14.21 18.16 22.06
CA LYS A 344 -14.49 19.59 22.06
C LYS A 344 -14.10 20.20 23.41
N GLU A 345 -13.50 21.39 23.34
CA GLU A 345 -13.31 22.24 24.52
C GLU A 345 -14.64 22.94 24.86
N THR A 346 -15.00 22.94 26.14
CA THR A 346 -16.19 23.66 26.59
C THR A 346 -15.93 25.17 26.58
N LYS A 347 -16.81 25.92 25.90
CA LYS A 347 -16.78 27.39 25.87
C LYS A 347 -17.98 27.96 26.62
N VAL A 348 -17.73 28.90 27.52
CA VAL A 348 -18.77 29.59 28.31
C VAL A 348 -18.97 30.99 27.76
N PHE A 349 -20.22 31.35 27.48
CA PHE A 349 -20.57 32.68 26.97
C PHE A 349 -21.47 33.43 27.95
N ASP A 350 -21.30 34.74 28.01
CA ASP A 350 -22.18 35.68 28.69
C ASP A 350 -23.06 36.40 27.66
N GLN A 351 -24.30 36.65 28.06
CA GLN A 351 -25.25 37.42 27.26
C GLN A 351 -25.16 38.88 27.67
N ILE A 352 -24.77 39.75 26.74
CA ILE A 352 -24.72 41.19 26.93
C ILE A 352 -25.87 41.80 26.15
N GLU A 353 -26.66 42.66 26.81
CA GLU A 353 -27.72 43.42 26.14
C GLU A 353 -27.10 44.65 25.49
N ASN A 354 -27.27 44.74 24.17
CA ASN A 354 -26.80 45.85 23.37
C ASN A 354 -27.74 47.07 23.57
N PRO A 355 -27.27 48.29 23.28
CA PRO A 355 -28.07 49.51 23.42
C PRO A 355 -29.39 49.52 22.62
N ASP A 356 -29.52 48.65 21.62
CA ASP A 356 -30.71 48.48 20.77
C ASP A 356 -31.69 47.41 21.30
N GLY A 357 -31.42 46.82 22.46
CA GLY A 357 -32.22 45.73 23.06
C GLY A 357 -31.93 44.34 22.51
N SER A 358 -30.99 44.19 21.57
CA SER A 358 -30.55 42.88 21.07
C SER A 358 -29.55 42.22 22.04
N LYS A 359 -29.52 40.89 22.11
CA LYS A 359 -28.58 40.16 22.98
C LYS A 359 -27.40 39.64 22.16
N SER A 360 -26.18 40.00 22.55
CA SER A 360 -24.95 39.48 21.97
C SER A 360 -24.27 38.49 22.92
N SER A 361 -23.72 37.41 22.35
CA SER A 361 -23.04 36.35 23.11
C SER A 361 -21.53 36.60 23.09
N VAL A 362 -20.95 36.91 24.24
CA VAL A 362 -19.51 37.20 24.39
C VAL A 362 -18.83 36.08 25.18
N LEU A 363 -17.68 35.60 24.70
CA LEU A 363 -16.94 34.52 25.34
C LEU A 363 -16.42 34.97 26.72
N ASN A 364 -16.84 34.27 27.77
CA ASN A 364 -16.30 34.46 29.11
C ASN A 364 -14.98 33.69 29.24
N LYS A 365 -13.87 34.39 29.10
CA LYS A 365 -12.52 33.80 29.15
C LYS A 365 -12.22 33.13 30.49
N LYS A 366 -12.70 33.70 31.61
CA LYS A 366 -12.43 33.18 32.96
C LYS A 366 -13.17 31.86 33.19
N GLU A 367 -14.47 31.84 32.94
CA GLU A 367 -15.29 30.64 33.12
C GLU A 367 -14.93 29.55 32.11
N THR A 368 -14.56 29.93 30.87
CA THR A 368 -14.04 28.99 29.87
C THR A 368 -12.74 28.34 30.32
N LEU A 369 -11.81 29.11 30.90
CA LEU A 369 -10.56 28.57 31.45
C LEU A 369 -10.82 27.59 32.60
N LEU A 370 -11.73 27.95 33.53
CA LEU A 370 -12.12 27.08 34.64
C LEU A 370 -12.78 25.79 34.14
N ALA A 371 -13.71 25.89 33.19
CA ALA A 371 -14.33 24.73 32.56
C ALA A 371 -13.29 23.82 31.89
N GLY A 372 -12.30 24.38 31.21
CA GLY A 372 -11.18 23.64 30.61
C GLY A 372 -10.34 22.88 31.65
N GLN A 373 -10.00 23.53 32.77
CA GLN A 373 -9.27 22.87 33.87
C GLN A 373 -10.06 21.70 34.48
N LYS A 374 -11.38 21.89 34.69
CA LYS A 374 -12.27 20.84 35.19
C LYS A 374 -12.44 19.68 34.20
N GLN A 375 -12.51 20.01 32.90
CA GLN A 375 -12.55 19.00 31.85
C GLN A 375 -11.25 18.19 31.80
N GLU A 376 -10.09 18.81 32.03
CA GLU A 376 -8.81 18.08 32.08
C GLU A 376 -8.72 17.17 33.30
N LEU A 377 -9.18 17.64 34.47
CA LEU A 377 -9.30 16.81 35.66
C LEU A 377 -10.15 15.55 35.38
N LEU A 378 -11.30 15.71 34.71
CA LEU A 378 -12.16 14.58 34.32
C LEU A 378 -11.46 13.60 33.37
N LYS A 379 -10.60 14.08 32.46
CA LYS A 379 -9.81 13.20 31.57
C LYS A 379 -8.77 12.42 32.36
N GLU A 380 -8.11 13.03 33.34
CA GLU A 380 -7.14 12.34 34.20
C GLU A 380 -7.83 11.30 35.10
N GLU A 381 -8.96 11.65 35.70
CA GLU A 381 -9.78 10.69 36.45
C GLU A 381 -10.22 9.51 35.57
N PHE A 382 -10.59 9.77 34.31
CA PHE A 382 -10.93 8.71 33.37
C PHE A 382 -9.77 7.75 33.10
N LYS A 383 -8.55 8.28 32.91
CA LYS A 383 -7.35 7.46 32.70
C LYS A 383 -7.04 6.58 33.91
N ASN A 384 -7.17 7.13 35.12
CA ASN A 384 -6.98 6.37 36.36
C ASN A 384 -8.08 5.32 36.54
N TRP A 385 -9.31 5.66 36.18
CA TRP A 385 -10.47 4.81 36.37
C TRP A 385 -10.49 3.61 35.41
N ILE A 386 -10.23 3.82 34.11
CA ILE A 386 -10.56 2.84 33.06
C ILE A 386 -9.99 1.44 33.30
N PHE A 387 -8.77 1.33 33.82
CA PHE A 387 -8.09 0.05 34.08
C PHE A 387 -7.89 -0.30 35.56
N ASN A 388 -8.51 0.46 36.49
CA ASN A 388 -8.40 0.19 37.93
C ASN A 388 -9.16 -1.08 38.35
N ASP A 389 -10.30 -1.36 37.72
CA ASP A 389 -11.09 -2.56 37.97
C ASP A 389 -10.59 -3.74 37.13
N GLN A 390 -10.32 -4.88 37.76
CA GLN A 390 -9.73 -6.06 37.10
C GLN A 390 -10.60 -6.62 35.98
N GLU A 391 -11.91 -6.73 36.22
CA GLU A 391 -12.84 -7.32 35.25
C GLU A 391 -13.00 -6.41 34.03
N ARG A 392 -13.23 -5.11 34.25
CA ARG A 392 -13.27 -4.10 33.20
C ARG A 392 -11.96 -4.04 32.42
N ARG A 393 -10.81 -4.04 33.11
CA ARG A 393 -9.48 -4.06 32.48
C ARG A 393 -9.35 -5.25 31.54
N ASN A 394 -9.57 -6.46 32.02
CA ASN A 394 -9.42 -7.67 31.20
C ASN A 394 -10.32 -7.64 29.97
N ARG A 395 -11.59 -7.24 30.13
CA ARG A 395 -12.54 -7.13 29.03
C ARG A 395 -12.14 -6.07 28.00
N LEU A 396 -11.73 -4.88 28.44
CA LEU A 396 -11.36 -3.79 27.54
C LEU A 396 -10.03 -4.04 26.84
N VAL A 397 -9.03 -4.63 27.52
CA VAL A 397 -7.77 -5.05 26.93
C VAL A 397 -8.01 -6.10 25.83
N LYS A 398 -8.86 -7.11 26.11
CA LYS A 398 -9.26 -8.09 25.12
C LYS A 398 -9.94 -7.44 23.91
N LEU A 399 -10.92 -6.58 24.15
CA LEU A 399 -11.64 -5.84 23.09
C LEU A 399 -10.70 -4.99 22.23
N TYR A 400 -9.72 -4.33 22.85
CA TYR A 400 -8.72 -3.54 22.15
C TYR A 400 -7.83 -4.40 21.27
N ASN A 401 -7.32 -5.51 21.82
CA ASN A 401 -6.47 -6.44 21.08
C ASN A 401 -7.21 -7.09 19.89
N GLU A 402 -8.47 -7.45 20.06
CA GLU A 402 -9.31 -8.01 18.98
C GLU A 402 -9.57 -7.01 17.85
N ARG A 403 -9.76 -5.72 18.18
CA ARG A 403 -10.09 -4.69 17.19
C ARG A 403 -8.87 -4.07 16.50
N PHE A 404 -7.80 -3.85 17.25
CA PHE A 404 -6.67 -3.03 16.78
C PHE A 404 -5.35 -3.81 16.71
N ASN A 405 -5.14 -4.81 17.57
CA ASN A 405 -3.92 -5.62 17.57
C ASN A 405 -4.09 -6.90 16.75
N SER A 406 -4.42 -6.69 15.47
CA SER A 406 -4.78 -7.76 14.54
C SER A 406 -4.01 -7.68 13.23
N ILE A 407 -3.38 -6.52 12.93
CA ILE A 407 -2.70 -6.27 11.66
C ILE A 407 -1.22 -6.62 11.78
N ARG A 408 -0.77 -7.57 10.94
CA ARG A 408 0.66 -7.83 10.71
C ARG A 408 1.08 -7.23 9.37
N ASN A 409 2.14 -6.42 9.36
CA ASN A 409 2.67 -5.86 8.12
C ASN A 409 3.27 -6.95 7.24
N ARG A 410 3.05 -6.85 5.92
CA ARG A 410 3.69 -7.72 4.93
C ARG A 410 5.17 -7.36 4.80
N GLU A 411 6.03 -8.37 4.79
CA GLU A 411 7.44 -8.25 4.44
C GLU A 411 7.59 -8.56 2.95
N TYR A 412 8.26 -7.68 2.22
CA TYR A 412 8.44 -7.82 0.77
C TYR A 412 9.89 -8.15 0.46
N ASP A 413 10.07 -9.17 -0.37
CA ASP A 413 11.38 -9.61 -0.85
C ASP A 413 11.43 -9.52 -2.38
N GLY A 414 12.25 -8.60 -2.87
CA GLY A 414 12.42 -8.37 -4.31
C GLY A 414 13.67 -9.02 -4.90
N ARG A 415 14.37 -9.90 -4.17
CA ARG A 415 15.64 -10.48 -4.63
C ARG A 415 15.54 -11.19 -5.98
N ASN A 416 14.39 -11.81 -6.24
CA ASN A 416 14.14 -12.63 -7.42
C ASN A 416 13.38 -11.92 -8.53
N LEU A 417 13.14 -10.62 -8.40
CA LEU A 417 12.52 -9.84 -9.48
C LEU A 417 13.47 -9.81 -10.69
N SER A 418 12.94 -10.20 -11.85
CA SER A 418 13.55 -9.90 -13.13
C SER A 418 13.36 -8.42 -13.46
N PHE A 419 14.41 -7.78 -13.99
CA PHE A 419 14.37 -6.38 -14.44
C PHE A 419 14.71 -6.32 -15.93
N GLU A 420 13.79 -6.83 -16.76
CA GLU A 420 14.04 -7.01 -18.18
C GLU A 420 14.22 -5.66 -18.90
N GLY A 421 15.29 -5.56 -19.70
CA GLY A 421 15.62 -4.34 -20.43
C GLY A 421 16.24 -3.24 -19.56
N MET A 422 16.41 -3.48 -18.26
CA MET A 422 17.18 -2.62 -17.39
C MET A 422 18.67 -2.66 -17.78
N ASN A 423 19.35 -1.54 -17.60
CA ASN A 423 20.78 -1.43 -17.82
C ASN A 423 21.55 -2.35 -16.85
N THR A 424 22.23 -3.37 -17.39
CA THR A 424 22.94 -4.41 -16.63
C THR A 424 24.15 -3.90 -15.86
N LYS A 425 24.58 -2.66 -16.11
CA LYS A 425 25.67 -2.01 -15.36
C LYS A 425 25.18 -1.24 -14.13
N ILE A 426 23.86 -1.16 -13.94
CA ILE A 426 23.24 -0.55 -12.77
C ILE A 426 22.68 -1.68 -11.90
N GLU A 427 23.23 -1.83 -10.69
CA GLU A 427 22.75 -2.81 -9.74
C GLU A 427 21.90 -2.14 -8.66
N LEU A 428 20.62 -2.55 -8.58
CA LEU A 428 19.71 -2.08 -7.55
C LEU A 428 20.08 -2.70 -6.20
N ARG A 429 20.13 -1.86 -5.16
CA ARG A 429 20.39 -2.29 -3.79
C ARG A 429 19.22 -3.13 -3.24
N PRO A 430 19.45 -3.99 -2.23
CA PRO A 430 18.41 -4.84 -1.65
C PRO A 430 17.15 -4.07 -1.22
N HIS A 431 17.30 -2.89 -0.60
CA HIS A 431 16.15 -2.08 -0.18
C HIS A 431 15.32 -1.56 -1.36
N GLN A 432 15.95 -1.25 -2.50
CA GLN A 432 15.26 -0.79 -3.71
C GLN A 432 14.45 -1.93 -4.31
N LYS A 433 15.04 -3.14 -4.39
CA LYS A 433 14.34 -4.34 -4.86
C LYS A 433 13.11 -4.64 -3.99
N ASN A 434 13.25 -4.57 -2.67
CA ASN A 434 12.13 -4.79 -1.74
C ASN A 434 11.05 -3.71 -1.86
N ALA A 435 11.45 -2.45 -2.08
CA ALA A 435 10.52 -1.35 -2.34
C ALA A 435 9.75 -1.54 -3.65
N ILE A 436 10.41 -2.06 -4.69
CA ILE A 436 9.77 -2.39 -5.97
C ILE A 436 8.78 -3.54 -5.77
N ALA A 437 9.18 -4.63 -5.09
CA ALA A 437 8.28 -5.73 -4.73
C ALA A 437 7.05 -5.25 -3.95
N ARG A 438 7.26 -4.32 -2.99
CA ARG A 438 6.16 -3.66 -2.28
C ARG A 438 5.23 -2.89 -3.20
N SER A 439 5.77 -2.16 -4.16
CA SER A 439 4.94 -1.43 -5.14
C SER A 439 4.17 -2.37 -6.08
N LEU A 440 4.73 -3.53 -6.42
CA LEU A 440 4.09 -4.51 -7.29
C LEU A 440 2.98 -5.28 -6.58
N TYR A 441 3.24 -5.74 -5.35
CA TYR A 441 2.37 -6.70 -4.64
C TYR A 441 1.60 -6.08 -3.45
N GLY A 442 1.95 -4.86 -3.04
CA GLY A 442 1.33 -4.18 -1.89
C GLY A 442 0.27 -3.15 -2.23
N GLY A 443 0.03 -2.88 -3.52
CA GLY A 443 -0.89 -1.84 -3.96
C GLY A 443 -0.36 -0.43 -3.63
N ASN A 444 -1.19 0.40 -3.01
CA ASN A 444 -0.85 1.80 -2.71
C ASN A 444 0.38 1.89 -1.79
N THR A 445 1.49 2.41 -2.34
CA THR A 445 2.79 2.37 -1.67
C THR A 445 3.37 3.77 -1.49
N LEU A 446 3.83 4.05 -0.27
CA LEU A 446 4.61 5.25 0.06
C LEU A 446 6.11 4.92 0.14
N LEU A 447 6.91 5.51 -0.74
CA LEU A 447 8.38 5.39 -0.76
C LEU A 447 9.03 6.50 0.08
N ALA A 448 8.93 6.40 1.41
CA ALA A 448 9.44 7.39 2.38
C ALA A 448 10.95 7.23 2.67
N HIS A 449 11.79 7.09 1.63
CA HIS A 449 13.24 6.96 1.81
C HIS A 449 13.96 8.31 1.91
N VAL A 450 15.15 8.34 2.51
CA VAL A 450 16.02 9.53 2.60
C VAL A 450 16.40 10.08 1.22
N VAL A 451 16.87 11.33 1.16
CA VAL A 451 17.38 11.91 -0.10
C VAL A 451 18.62 11.12 -0.55
N GLY A 452 18.74 10.86 -1.86
CA GLY A 452 19.86 10.10 -2.44
C GLY A 452 19.75 8.58 -2.33
N SER A 453 18.68 8.02 -1.76
CA SER A 453 18.49 6.56 -1.64
C SER A 453 18.16 5.83 -2.95
N GLY A 454 17.99 6.57 -4.05
CA GLY A 454 17.60 6.03 -5.36
C GLY A 454 16.10 5.84 -5.57
N LYS A 455 15.25 6.67 -4.94
CA LYS A 455 13.78 6.64 -5.11
C LYS A 455 13.31 6.72 -6.55
N THR A 456 13.98 7.49 -7.41
CA THR A 456 13.58 7.56 -8.82
C THR A 456 13.71 6.21 -9.50
N PHE A 457 14.81 5.48 -9.26
CA PHE A 457 15.00 4.15 -9.84
C PHE A 457 13.98 3.14 -9.32
N GLU A 458 13.61 3.23 -8.03
CA GLU A 458 12.51 2.46 -7.47
C GLU A 458 11.21 2.73 -8.26
N MET A 459 10.83 3.99 -8.44
CA MET A 459 9.62 4.37 -9.19
C MET A 459 9.64 3.91 -10.65
N VAL A 460 10.78 4.09 -11.35
CA VAL A 460 10.94 3.72 -12.76
C VAL A 460 10.87 2.21 -12.92
N ALA A 461 11.61 1.45 -12.12
CA ALA A 461 11.61 -0.01 -12.16
C ALA A 461 10.22 -0.56 -11.80
N SER A 462 9.55 -0.04 -10.76
CA SER A 462 8.18 -0.41 -10.45
C SER A 462 7.23 -0.20 -11.63
N ALA A 463 7.31 0.94 -12.33
CA ALA A 463 6.45 1.19 -13.47
C ALA A 463 6.73 0.27 -14.68
N MET A 464 8.00 -0.04 -14.93
CA MET A 464 8.40 -0.95 -16.01
C MET A 464 7.98 -2.39 -15.71
N GLU A 465 8.23 -2.87 -14.49
CA GLU A 465 7.84 -4.21 -14.06
C GLU A 465 6.31 -4.37 -13.97
N SER A 466 5.58 -3.38 -13.45
CA SER A 466 4.10 -3.41 -13.48
C SER A 466 3.55 -3.53 -14.91
N LYS A 467 4.21 -2.88 -15.88
CA LYS A 467 3.80 -2.97 -17.29
C LYS A 467 4.15 -4.33 -17.90
N ARG A 468 5.33 -4.86 -17.60
CA ARG A 468 5.77 -6.19 -18.07
C ARG A 468 4.87 -7.30 -17.54
N LEU A 469 4.52 -7.23 -16.26
CA LEU A 469 3.60 -8.17 -15.59
C LEU A 469 2.12 -7.99 -15.99
N GLY A 470 1.80 -7.03 -16.86
CA GLY A 470 0.42 -6.77 -17.29
C GLY A 470 -0.48 -6.14 -16.23
N MET A 471 0.06 -5.70 -15.09
CA MET A 471 -0.68 -5.04 -14.01
C MET A 471 -1.18 -3.64 -14.43
N CYS A 472 -0.47 -3.00 -15.36
CA CYS A 472 -0.89 -1.73 -15.95
C CYS A 472 -0.54 -1.65 -17.44
N SER A 473 -1.37 -0.97 -18.22
CA SER A 473 -1.10 -0.71 -19.64
C SER A 473 -0.35 0.61 -19.87
N LYS A 474 -0.57 1.60 -19.01
CA LYS A 474 0.03 2.93 -19.03
C LYS A 474 0.39 3.39 -17.62
N SER A 475 1.63 3.85 -17.45
CA SER A 475 2.14 4.43 -16.21
C SER A 475 2.30 5.94 -16.36
N LEU A 476 1.82 6.71 -15.38
CA LEU A 476 1.89 8.18 -15.39
C LEU A 476 2.69 8.69 -14.19
N PHE A 477 3.69 9.54 -14.45
CA PHE A 477 4.53 10.15 -13.43
C PHE A 477 4.17 11.63 -13.31
N VAL A 478 3.73 12.05 -12.13
CA VAL A 478 3.46 13.46 -11.84
C VAL A 478 4.60 14.01 -11.01
N VAL A 479 5.36 14.94 -11.58
CA VAL A 479 6.56 15.52 -10.95
C VAL A 479 6.55 17.05 -11.07
N PRO A 480 7.23 17.77 -10.17
CA PRO A 480 7.44 19.21 -10.32
C PRO A 480 8.02 19.59 -11.69
N ASN A 481 7.57 20.70 -12.27
CA ASN A 481 7.94 21.15 -13.62
C ASN A 481 9.46 21.24 -13.89
N HIS A 482 10.27 21.51 -12.86
CA HIS A 482 11.71 21.63 -13.01
C HIS A 482 12.43 20.27 -13.02
N LEU A 483 11.76 19.19 -12.60
CA LEU A 483 12.31 17.83 -12.50
C LEU A 483 11.94 16.93 -13.69
N THR A 484 11.02 17.34 -14.57
CA THR A 484 10.55 16.46 -15.68
C THR A 484 11.68 15.96 -16.57
N GLY A 485 12.62 16.84 -16.93
CA GLY A 485 13.79 16.48 -17.73
C GLY A 485 14.76 15.55 -17.01
N GLN A 486 15.02 15.81 -15.72
CA GLN A 486 15.88 14.97 -14.90
C GLN A 486 15.31 13.55 -14.76
N ILE A 487 14.03 13.43 -14.41
CA ILE A 487 13.35 12.13 -14.28
C ILE A 487 13.32 11.39 -15.61
N GLY A 488 13.05 12.08 -16.73
CA GLY A 488 13.09 11.47 -18.06
C GLY A 488 14.47 10.91 -18.42
N ARG A 489 15.55 11.60 -18.02
CA ARG A 489 16.92 11.15 -18.22
C ARG A 489 17.27 9.95 -17.33
N GLU A 490 16.94 10.02 -16.04
CA GLU A 490 17.14 8.91 -15.09
C GLU A 490 16.37 7.66 -15.54
N PHE A 491 15.17 7.84 -16.11
CA PHE A 491 14.40 6.76 -16.73
C PHE A 491 15.17 6.12 -17.88
N MET A 492 15.66 6.92 -18.84
CA MET A 492 16.43 6.41 -19.99
C MET A 492 17.81 5.87 -19.61
N GLN A 493 18.37 6.29 -18.47
CA GLN A 493 19.60 5.71 -17.94
C GLN A 493 19.37 4.28 -17.41
N LEU A 494 18.23 4.07 -16.75
CA LEU A 494 17.85 2.78 -16.17
C LEU A 494 17.28 1.82 -17.23
N TYR A 495 16.39 2.29 -18.12
CA TYR A 495 15.77 1.50 -19.19
C TYR A 495 15.94 2.21 -20.55
N PRO A 496 17.09 2.07 -21.24
CA PRO A 496 17.38 2.83 -22.46
C PRO A 496 16.49 2.49 -23.66
N SER A 497 15.87 1.31 -23.67
CA SER A 497 14.96 0.87 -24.73
C SER A 497 13.49 1.26 -24.49
N ALA A 498 13.19 1.92 -23.37
CA ALA A 498 11.83 2.29 -23.01
C ALA A 498 11.28 3.40 -23.92
N ASN A 499 10.00 3.27 -24.29
CA ASN A 499 9.27 4.30 -25.02
C ASN A 499 8.51 5.19 -24.02
N ILE A 500 9.07 6.35 -23.68
CA ILE A 500 8.48 7.30 -22.73
C ILE A 500 8.10 8.62 -23.40
N MET A 501 7.12 9.30 -22.83
CA MET A 501 6.74 10.66 -23.20
C MET A 501 7.00 11.59 -22.01
N VAL A 502 7.88 12.57 -22.19
CA VAL A 502 8.21 13.57 -21.17
C VAL A 502 7.48 14.87 -21.50
N ALA A 503 6.68 15.36 -20.54
CA ALA A 503 5.95 16.61 -20.70
C ALA A 503 6.85 17.83 -20.49
N ASP A 504 6.65 18.86 -21.31
CA ASP A 504 7.28 20.17 -21.13
C ASP A 504 6.29 21.24 -20.66
N LYS A 505 6.79 22.45 -20.34
CA LYS A 505 5.92 23.55 -19.85
C LYS A 505 4.93 24.02 -20.91
N LYS A 506 5.27 23.92 -22.21
CA LYS A 506 4.45 24.42 -23.32
C LYS A 506 3.33 23.45 -23.68
N ASP A 507 3.47 22.17 -23.37
CA ASP A 507 2.43 21.17 -23.50
C ASP A 507 1.18 21.53 -22.69
N PHE A 508 1.37 22.25 -21.56
CA PHE A 508 0.28 22.71 -20.71
C PHE A 508 -0.32 24.08 -21.10
N ASP A 509 0.23 24.75 -22.13
CA ASP A 509 -0.34 25.98 -22.67
C ASP A 509 -1.72 25.71 -23.30
N PRO A 510 -2.69 26.65 -23.21
CA PRO A 510 -4.06 26.42 -23.67
C PRO A 510 -4.18 25.91 -25.12
N LYS A 511 -3.28 26.36 -26.00
CA LYS A 511 -3.25 25.96 -27.42
C LYS A 511 -2.81 24.51 -27.64
N ASN A 512 -1.91 23.99 -26.79
CA ASN A 512 -1.31 22.66 -26.95
C ASN A 512 -1.95 21.61 -26.04
N ARG A 513 -2.54 22.04 -24.92
CA ARG A 513 -3.10 21.16 -23.88
C ARG A 513 -4.04 20.10 -24.44
N LYS A 514 -4.99 20.48 -25.31
CA LYS A 514 -5.93 19.51 -25.92
C LYS A 514 -5.19 18.42 -26.70
N ARG A 515 -4.18 18.79 -27.48
CA ARG A 515 -3.36 17.84 -28.26
C ARG A 515 -2.52 16.96 -27.35
N PHE A 516 -1.90 17.53 -26.31
CA PHE A 516 -1.08 16.80 -25.36
C PHE A 516 -1.89 15.77 -24.56
N ILE A 517 -3.05 16.15 -24.03
CA ILE A 517 -3.97 15.23 -23.36
C ILE A 517 -4.46 14.14 -24.33
N GLY A 518 -4.74 14.50 -25.59
CA GLY A 518 -5.06 13.51 -26.63
C GLY A 518 -3.96 12.46 -26.83
N ARG A 519 -2.69 12.87 -26.84
CA ARG A 519 -1.53 11.96 -26.93
C ARG A 519 -1.33 11.08 -25.70
N ILE A 520 -1.80 11.50 -24.52
CA ILE A 520 -1.79 10.66 -23.31
C ILE A 520 -2.86 9.57 -23.42
N ALA A 521 -4.04 9.93 -23.94
CA ALA A 521 -5.18 9.04 -24.06
C ALA A 521 -4.96 7.91 -25.08
N THR A 522 -4.41 8.24 -26.26
CA THR A 522 -3.95 7.28 -27.29
C THR A 522 -2.68 6.57 -26.84
#